data_AF-A0AAD7DE14-F1
#
_entry.id   AF-A0AAD7DE14-F1
#
_cell.length_a   1.000
_cell.length_b   1.000
_cell.length_c   1.000
_cell.angle_alpha   90.00
_cell.angle_beta   90.00
_cell.angle_gamma   90.00
#
_symmetry.space_group_name_H-M   'P 1'
#
loop_
_entity.id
_entity.type
_entity.pdbx_description
1 polymer ?
#
loop_
_entity_poly.entity_id
_entity_poly.type
_entity_poly.pdbx_seq_one_letter_code
_entity_poly.pdbx_strand_id
1 'polypeptide(L)' 'MQDHGLRHGNLHERNVLVHNGHPRIIDLESADAHDCGIRMTVIPGATAPTAEEFGCDELHNLIKRMFIWRPGLLLLILW' A
#
# COMPACT_ATOMS: atom_id res chain seq x y z
N MET A 1 -7.09 9.47 -4.53
CA MET A 1 -7.06 8.48 -5.63
C MET A 1 -8.04 7.37 -5.34
N GLN A 2 -7.83 6.60 -4.25
CA GLN A 2 -8.69 5.51 -3.80
C GLN A 2 -10.18 5.90 -3.67
N ASP A 3 -10.51 6.95 -2.92
CA ASP A 3 -11.90 7.44 -2.78
C ASP A 3 -12.54 7.92 -4.08
N HIS A 4 -11.75 8.08 -5.15
CA HIS A 4 -12.19 8.50 -6.47
C HIS A 4 -12.19 7.32 -7.48
N GLY A 5 -12.05 6.08 -7.00
CA GLY A 5 -12.03 4.89 -7.85
C GLY A 5 -10.79 4.75 -8.71
N LEU A 6 -9.63 5.21 -8.22
CA LEU A 6 -8.34 5.15 -8.94
C LEU A 6 -7.27 4.49 -8.09
N ARG A 7 -6.46 3.63 -8.72
CA ARG A 7 -5.14 3.21 -8.21
C ARG A 7 -4.05 3.86 -9.03
N HIS A 8 -2.86 3.98 -8.46
CA HIS A 8 -1.70 4.53 -9.18
C HIS A 8 -1.08 3.50 -10.14
N GLY A 9 -1.07 2.21 -9.77
CA GLY A 9 -0.46 1.13 -10.54
C GLY A 9 1.06 1.03 -10.41
N ASN A 10 1.71 2.02 -9.78
CA ASN A 10 3.17 2.07 -9.63
C ASN A 10 3.56 2.91 -8.39
N LEU A 11 2.84 2.76 -7.27
CA LEU A 11 3.08 3.57 -6.09
C LEU A 11 4.35 3.12 -5.33
N HIS A 12 5.34 4.00 -5.27
CA HIS A 12 6.59 3.84 -4.52
C HIS A 12 7.13 5.21 -4.06
N GLU A 13 8.11 5.19 -3.16
CA GLU A 13 8.64 6.39 -2.49
C GLU A 13 9.17 7.42 -3.50
N ARG A 14 9.78 6.96 -4.61
CA ARG A 14 10.27 7.83 -5.69
C ARG A 14 9.14 8.56 -6.45
N ASN A 15 7.91 8.07 -6.36
CA ASN A 15 6.71 8.69 -6.93
C ASN A 15 5.93 9.53 -5.91
N VAL A 16 6.54 9.81 -4.75
CA VAL A 16 6.03 10.77 -3.77
C VAL A 16 6.99 11.97 -3.72
N LEU A 17 6.56 13.09 -4.28
CA LEU A 17 7.31 14.34 -4.26
C LEU A 17 6.86 15.21 -3.08
N VAL A 18 7.79 15.67 -2.24
CA VAL A 18 7.49 16.67 -1.22
C VAL A 18 7.65 18.07 -1.82
N HIS A 19 6.54 18.80 -1.96
CA HIS A 19 6.53 20.18 -2.46
C HIS A 19 5.96 21.12 -1.41
N ASN A 20 6.74 22.11 -0.96
CA ASN A 20 6.39 23.03 0.13
C ASN A 20 5.97 22.31 1.42
N GLY A 21 6.65 21.23 1.79
CA GLY A 21 6.33 20.43 2.99
C GLY A 21 5.13 19.51 2.84
N HIS A 22 4.47 19.48 1.68
CA HIS A 22 3.31 18.63 1.43
C HIS A 22 3.66 17.50 0.45
N PRO A 23 3.43 16.22 0.82
CA PRO A 23 3.63 15.10 -0.09
C PRO A 23 2.57 15.14 -1.21
N ARG A 24 3.03 14.88 -2.44
CA ARG A 24 2.21 14.78 -3.64
C ARG A 24 2.55 13.49 -4.35
N ILE A 25 1.51 12.75 -4.73
CA ILE A 25 1.66 11.59 -5.60
C ILE A 25 1.86 12.10 -7.03
N ILE A 26 2.91 11.66 -7.70
CA ILE A 26 3.28 12.03 -9.08
C ILE A 26 3.33 10.79 -9.97
N ASP A 27 3.69 10.95 -11.26
CA ASP A 27 3.89 9.83 -12.20
C ASP A 27 2.62 8.97 -12.43
N LEU A 28 1.54 9.64 -12.85
CA LEU A 28 0.20 9.05 -12.99
C LEU A 28 -0.03 8.29 -14.31
N GLU A 29 1.01 8.02 -15.10
CA GLU A 29 0.88 7.37 -16.41
C GLU A 29 0.36 5.93 -16.33
N SER A 30 0.58 5.27 -15.19
CA SER A 30 0.08 3.92 -14.90
C SER A 30 -1.27 3.91 -14.17
N ALA A 31 -1.85 5.08 -13.88
CA ALA A 31 -3.07 5.18 -13.10
C ALA A 31 -4.27 4.71 -13.93
N ASP A 32 -5.10 3.86 -13.32
CA ASP A 32 -6.29 3.29 -13.94
C ASP A 32 -7.46 3.21 -12.96
N ALA A 33 -8.64 2.90 -13.50
CA ALA A 33 -9.83 2.67 -12.71
C ALA A 33 -9.62 1.50 -11.74
N HIS A 34 -10.04 1.69 -10.49
CA HIS A 34 -9.88 0.74 -9.42
C HIS A 34 -11.14 0.70 -8.56
N ASP A 35 -11.74 -0.48 -8.49
CA ASP A 35 -12.69 -0.79 -7.44
C ASP A 35 -11.91 -1.24 -6.21
N CYS A 36 -11.82 -0.38 -5.20
CA CYS A 36 -11.05 -0.70 -4.01
C CYS A 36 -11.80 -1.69 -3.14
N GLY A 37 -11.23 -2.89 -3.02
CA GLY A 37 -11.77 -3.96 -2.21
C GLY A 37 -11.31 -3.95 -0.76
N ILE A 38 -10.84 -2.83 -0.18
CA ILE A 38 -10.36 -2.79 1.21
C ILE A 38 -11.42 -3.40 2.15
N ARG A 39 -11.02 -4.40 2.93
CA ARG A 39 -11.92 -5.14 3.83
C ARG A 39 -11.70 -4.84 5.30
N MET A 40 -10.62 -4.14 5.63
CA MET A 40 -10.20 -3.94 7.01
C MET A 40 -9.44 -2.62 7.22
N THR A 41 -9.51 -2.12 8.46
CA THR A 41 -8.78 -0.95 8.90
C THR A 41 -7.30 -1.26 9.12
N VAL A 42 -6.43 -0.33 8.75
CA VAL A 42 -5.00 -0.42 9.04
C VAL A 42 -4.75 -0.11 10.51
N ILE A 43 -4.32 -1.11 11.29
CA ILE A 43 -3.92 -0.94 12.69
C ILE A 43 -2.39 -0.94 12.78
N PRO A 44 -1.72 0.18 13.10
CA PRO A 44 -0.27 0.22 13.27
C PRO A 44 0.22 -0.79 14.31
N GLY A 45 1.31 -1.49 14.00
CA GLY A 45 1.91 -2.48 14.88
C GLY A 45 1.17 -3.82 14.97
N ALA A 46 0.05 -4.00 14.28
CA ALA A 46 -0.58 -5.31 14.09
C ALA A 46 0.21 -6.18 13.12
N THR A 47 -0.02 -7.49 13.13
CA THR A 47 0.55 -8.42 12.13
C THR A 47 0.04 -8.07 10.74
N ALA A 48 0.92 -8.02 9.74
CA ALA A 48 0.51 -7.77 8.37
C ALA A 48 -0.44 -8.89 7.87
N PRO A 49 -1.65 -8.56 7.38
CA PRO A 49 -2.52 -9.54 6.73
C PRO A 49 -1.91 -9.98 5.39
N THR A 50 -2.47 -11.03 4.78
CA THR A 50 -2.24 -11.33 3.36
C THR A 50 -2.87 -10.25 2.48
N ALA A 51 -2.41 -10.14 1.23
CA ALA A 51 -2.97 -9.19 0.28
C ALA A 51 -4.45 -9.49 -0.02
N GLU A 52 -4.80 -10.78 -0.09
CA GLU A 52 -6.17 -11.25 -0.26
C GLU A 52 -7.08 -10.86 0.92
N GLU A 53 -6.63 -11.07 2.16
CA GLU A 53 -7.38 -10.64 3.35
C GLU A 53 -7.58 -9.12 3.36
N PHE A 54 -6.57 -8.35 2.95
CA PHE A 54 -6.63 -6.90 2.94
C PHE A 54 -7.52 -6.33 1.83
N GLY A 55 -7.48 -6.93 0.64
CA GLY A 55 -8.36 -6.62 -0.50
C GLY A 55 -7.89 -5.50 -1.44
N CYS A 56 -6.69 -4.95 -1.24
CA CYS A 56 -6.09 -3.97 -2.16
C CYS A 56 -4.56 -4.11 -2.20
N ASP A 57 -4.02 -4.65 -3.29
CA ASP A 57 -2.59 -4.95 -3.42
C ASP A 57 -1.70 -3.71 -3.37
N GLU A 58 -2.11 -2.59 -3.98
CA GLU A 58 -1.31 -1.36 -4.00
C GLU A 58 -1.13 -0.80 -2.58
N LEU A 59 -2.23 -0.65 -1.85
CA LEU A 59 -2.19 -0.15 -0.47
C LEU A 59 -1.52 -1.16 0.46
N HIS A 60 -1.78 -2.47 0.28
CA HIS A 60 -1.12 -3.51 1.05
C HIS A 60 0.41 -3.42 0.94
N ASN A 61 0.91 -3.30 -0.29
CA ASN A 61 2.34 -3.17 -0.56
C ASN A 61 2.91 -1.87 0.02
N LEU A 62 2.20 -0.75 -0.12
CA LEU A 62 2.62 0.52 0.46
C LEU A 62 2.75 0.42 1.99
N ILE A 63 1.73 -0.08 2.68
CA ILE A 63 1.68 -0.17 4.14
C ILE A 63 2.79 -1.09 4.66
N LYS A 64 3.07 -2.20 3.95
CA LYS A 64 4.23 -3.07 4.26
C LYS A 64 5.55 -2.35 4.11
N ARG A 65 5.78 -1.61 3.01
CA ARG A 65 7.02 -0.86 2.78
C ARG A 65 7.25 0.24 3.79
N MET A 66 6.17 0.86 4.28
CA MET A 66 6.21 1.86 5.34
C MET A 66 6.42 1.26 6.74
N PHE A 67 6.53 -0.07 6.88
CA PHE A 67 6.69 -0.78 8.15
C PHE A 67 5.59 -0.44 9.17
N ILE A 68 4.39 -0.10 8.70
CA ILE A 68 3.25 0.22 9.57
C ILE A 68 2.78 -1.05 10.30
N TRP A 69 2.73 -2.18 9.60
CA TRP A 69 2.48 -3.49 10.20
C TRP A 69 3.78 -4.15 10.65
N ARG A 70 3.68 -5.01 11.66
CA ARG A 70 4.75 -5.95 12.00
C ARG A 70 4.92 -6.95 10.85
N PRO A 71 6.17 -7.30 10.49
CA PRO A 71 6.40 -8.41 9.57
C PRO A 71 5.68 -9.64 10.09
N GLY A 72 4.86 -10.28 9.27
CA GLY A 72 4.35 -11.61 9.59
C GLY A 72 5.55 -12.53 9.80
N LEU A 73 5.51 -13.37 10.84
CA LEU A 73 6.57 -14.35 11.08
C LEU A 73 6.68 -15.24 9.83
N LEU A 74 7.70 -15.00 9.01
CA LEU A 74 8.18 -16.02 8.09
C LEU A 74 8.89 -17.04 8.97
N LEU A 75 8.21 -18.14 9.29
CA LEU A 75 8.89 -19.38 9.68
C LEU A 75 9.74 -19.79 8.48
N LEU A 76 10.92 -19.19 8.34
CA LEU A 76 11.98 -19.69 7.48
C LEU A 76 12.47 -20.98 8.14
N ILE A 77 11.79 -22.08 7.86
CA ILE A 77 12.37 -23.39 8.04
C ILE A 77 13.42 -23.50 6.93
N LEU A 78 14.65 -23.11 7.26
CA LEU A 78 15.82 -23.40 6.44
C LEU A 78 15.99 -24.92 6.45
N TRP A 79 15.76 -25.55 5.30
CA TRP A 79 16.23 -26.90 4.98
C TRP A 79 17.42 -26.77 4.02
#